data_AF-A0A7S9WSA4-F1
#
_entry.id   AF-A0A7S9WSA4-F1
#
_cell.length_a   1.000
_cell.length_b   1.000
_cell.length_c   1.000
_cell.angle_alpha   90.00
_cell.angle_beta   90.00
_cell.angle_gamma   90.00
#
_symmetry.space_group_name_H-M   'P 1'
#
loop_
_entity.id
_entity.type
_entity.pdbx_description
1 polymer ?
#
loop_
_entity_poly.entity_id
_entity_poly.type
_entity_poly.pdbx_seq_one_letter_code
_entity_poly.pdbx_strand_id
1 'polypeptide(L)'
;MIDLSELQEKCEYILKNKKRAIIVITGLCGSGKSTLGKEIRRKGFGYFKPHQIAVIDDDVMSINLFFMRPRVKIKSDQKDELRPFFNFLPPHVKLVFYASATPFARISKADILCILNIDEKEREKRLKKRNQDDEEKLLNFIKQKELDLGDLEYDHKIML
;
A
#
# COMPACT_ATOMS: atom_id res chain seq x y z
N MET A 1 -17.17 -2.92 5.65
CA MET A 1 -15.90 -3.55 5.21
C MET A 1 -15.67 -3.07 3.80
N ILE A 2 -14.45 -2.65 3.44
CA ILE A 2 -14.18 -2.17 2.07
C ILE A 2 -14.40 -3.34 1.11
N ASP A 3 -15.14 -3.12 0.03
CA ASP A 3 -15.31 -4.13 -1.02
C ASP A 3 -14.01 -4.23 -1.84
N LEU A 4 -13.49 -5.44 -1.97
CA LEU A 4 -12.23 -5.74 -2.67
C LEU A 4 -12.46 -6.64 -3.90
N SER A 5 -13.71 -6.81 -4.33
CA SER A 5 -14.09 -7.61 -5.50
C SER A 5 -13.38 -7.16 -6.77
N GLU A 6 -13.45 -5.87 -7.10
CA GLU A 6 -12.76 -5.31 -8.27
C GLU A 6 -11.25 -5.51 -8.19
N LEU A 7 -10.65 -5.28 -7.01
CA LEU A 7 -9.22 -5.50 -6.80
C LEU A 7 -8.84 -6.97 -7.04
N GLN A 8 -9.67 -7.90 -6.59
CA GLN A 8 -9.46 -9.32 -6.80
C GLN A 8 -9.46 -9.66 -8.29
N GLU A 9 -10.47 -9.22 -9.04
CA GLU A 9 -10.57 -9.48 -10.48
C GLU A 9 -9.35 -8.96 -11.25
N LYS A 10 -8.90 -7.74 -10.94
CA LYS A 10 -7.70 -7.16 -11.57
C LYS A 10 -6.43 -7.94 -11.19
N CYS A 11 -6.28 -8.34 -9.93
CA CYS A 11 -5.14 -9.16 -9.49
C CYS A 11 -5.10 -10.50 -10.26
N GLU A 12 -6.24 -11.17 -10.40
CA GLU A 12 -6.34 -12.43 -11.14
C GLU A 12 -5.99 -12.24 -12.62
N TYR A 13 -6.47 -11.17 -13.25
CA TYR A 13 -6.15 -10.84 -14.64
C TYR A 13 -4.64 -10.64 -14.85
N ILE A 14 -3.98 -9.84 -14.01
CA ILE A 14 -2.54 -9.57 -14.10
C ILE A 14 -1.72 -10.85 -13.90
N LEU A 15 -2.12 -11.69 -12.94
CA LEU A 15 -1.40 -12.92 -12.60
C LEU A 15 -1.51 -14.03 -13.66
N LYS A 16 -2.34 -13.87 -14.71
CA LYS A 16 -2.30 -14.76 -15.88
C LYS A 16 -0.99 -14.63 -16.67
N ASN A 17 -0.39 -13.43 -16.65
CA ASN A 17 0.79 -13.10 -17.47
C ASN A 17 2.02 -12.72 -16.64
N LYS A 18 1.85 -12.41 -15.35
CA LYS A 18 2.95 -12.03 -14.45
C LYS A 18 3.03 -12.98 -13.25
N LYS A 19 4.25 -13.26 -12.79
CA LYS A 19 4.48 -14.04 -11.57
C LYS A 19 3.94 -13.32 -10.33
N ARG A 20 4.05 -11.99 -10.31
CA ARG A 20 3.63 -11.13 -9.20
C ARG A 20 2.99 -9.85 -9.73
N ALA A 21 2.00 -9.36 -8.98
CA ALA A 21 1.40 -8.05 -9.19
C ALA A 21 1.90 -7.07 -8.11
N ILE A 22 2.19 -5.85 -8.51
CA ILE A 22 2.52 -4.70 -7.68
C ILE A 22 1.28 -3.81 -7.56
N ILE A 23 0.74 -3.73 -6.36
CA ILE A 23 -0.46 -2.95 -6.05
C ILE A 23 -0.06 -1.79 -5.17
N VAL A 24 -0.32 -0.57 -5.60
CA VAL A 24 -0.09 0.62 -4.78
C VAL A 24 -1.34 0.94 -3.99
N ILE A 25 -1.18 1.15 -2.68
CA ILE A 25 -2.22 1.71 -1.82
C ILE A 25 -1.81 3.14 -1.48
N THR A 26 -2.47 4.12 -2.09
CA THR A 26 -2.19 5.54 -1.88
C THR A 26 -3.43 6.27 -1.34
N GLY A 27 -3.28 7.56 -1.03
CA GLY A 27 -4.28 8.39 -0.39
C GLY A 27 -3.64 9.35 0.61
N LEU A 28 -4.41 10.35 1.06
CA LEU A 28 -3.92 11.36 2.00
C LEU A 28 -3.44 10.76 3.33
N CYS A 29 -2.60 11.49 4.06
CA CYS A 29 -2.26 11.10 5.42
C CYS A 29 -3.54 10.99 6.27
N GLY A 30 -3.66 9.92 7.05
CA GLY A 30 -4.87 9.62 7.83
C GLY A 30 -5.93 8.76 7.12
N SER A 31 -5.81 8.51 5.80
CA SER A 31 -6.81 7.71 5.06
C SER A 31 -6.88 6.25 5.48
N GLY A 32 -5.81 5.71 6.06
CA GLY A 32 -5.78 4.34 6.58
C GLY A 32 -5.06 3.33 5.69
N LYS A 33 -4.23 3.78 4.73
CA LYS A 33 -3.39 2.93 3.87
C LYS A 33 -2.70 1.79 4.62
N SER A 34 -1.92 2.13 5.65
CA SER A 34 -1.19 1.17 6.49
C SER A 34 -2.14 0.22 7.23
N THR A 35 -3.33 0.67 7.60
CA THR A 35 -4.36 -0.17 8.24
C THR A 35 -4.90 -1.18 7.24
N LEU A 36 -5.30 -0.75 6.05
CA LEU A 36 -5.77 -1.64 4.99
C LEU A 36 -4.70 -2.66 4.60
N GLY A 37 -3.47 -2.23 4.37
CA GLY A 37 -2.35 -3.12 4.08
C GLY A 37 -2.15 -4.16 5.18
N LYS A 38 -2.18 -3.76 6.46
CA LYS A 38 -2.09 -4.71 7.60
C LYS A 38 -3.25 -5.69 7.65
N GLU A 39 -4.47 -5.25 7.35
CA GLU A 39 -5.64 -6.14 7.30
C GLU A 39 -5.53 -7.16 6.18
N ILE A 40 -5.24 -6.71 4.95
CA ILE A 40 -5.03 -7.56 3.77
C ILE A 40 -3.92 -8.58 4.04
N ARG A 41 -2.76 -8.16 4.57
CA ARG A 41 -1.67 -9.09 4.93
C ARG A 41 -2.08 -10.14 5.94
N ARG A 42 -2.93 -9.78 6.91
CA ARG A 42 -3.30 -10.66 8.03
C ARG A 42 -4.37 -11.67 7.60
N LYS A 43 -5.39 -11.19 6.89
CA LYS A 43 -6.60 -11.95 6.56
C LYS A 43 -6.57 -12.55 5.16
N GLY A 44 -5.75 -12.00 4.26
CA GLY A 44 -5.94 -12.20 2.83
C GLY A 44 -7.15 -11.41 2.33
N PHE A 45 -7.52 -11.63 1.08
CA PHE A 45 -8.77 -11.16 0.48
C PHE A 45 -9.09 -12.03 -0.74
N GLY A 46 -10.39 -12.20 -1.05
CA GLY A 46 -10.80 -13.10 -2.12
C GLY A 46 -10.23 -14.50 -1.95
N TYR A 47 -9.61 -15.03 -3.02
CA TYR A 47 -8.89 -16.31 -2.98
C TYR A 47 -7.40 -16.18 -2.60
N PHE A 48 -6.89 -14.96 -2.41
CA PHE A 48 -5.49 -14.73 -2.05
C PHE A 48 -5.26 -14.92 -0.56
N LYS A 49 -4.53 -15.99 -0.23
CA LYS A 49 -4.21 -16.34 1.15
C LYS A 49 -3.14 -15.40 1.72
N PRO A 50 -3.10 -15.18 3.06
CA PRO A 50 -2.13 -14.30 3.69
C PRO A 50 -0.66 -14.52 3.30
N HIS A 51 -0.22 -15.77 3.12
CA HIS A 51 1.16 -16.08 2.75
C HIS A 51 1.50 -15.71 1.30
N GLN A 52 0.50 -15.48 0.44
CA GLN A 52 0.70 -15.05 -0.94
C GLN A 52 0.88 -13.53 -1.05
N ILE A 53 0.83 -12.81 0.08
CA ILE A 53 0.81 -11.35 0.12
C ILE A 53 2.00 -10.83 0.93
N ALA A 54 2.74 -9.90 0.33
CA ALA A 54 3.69 -9.02 1.00
C ALA A 54 3.14 -7.60 1.05
N VAL A 55 3.40 -6.89 2.14
CA VAL A 55 3.03 -5.47 2.29
C VAL A 55 4.26 -4.67 2.67
N ILE A 56 4.57 -3.68 1.86
CA ILE A 56 5.60 -2.66 2.05
C ILE A 56 4.88 -1.39 2.50
N ASP A 57 5.03 -1.01 3.76
CA ASP A 57 4.48 0.21 4.37
C ASP A 57 5.64 1.22 4.47
N ASP A 58 5.68 2.14 3.51
CA ASP A 58 6.82 2.99 3.19
C ASP A 58 8.14 2.19 3.05
N ASP A 59 9.01 2.19 4.07
CA ASP A 59 10.31 1.51 4.05
C ASP A 59 10.27 0.11 4.68
N VAL A 60 9.11 -0.36 5.14
CA VAL A 60 9.01 -1.59 5.93
C VAL A 60 8.18 -2.64 5.20
N MET A 61 8.85 -3.66 4.69
CA MET A 61 8.19 -4.85 4.19
C MET A 61 7.81 -5.79 5.34
N SER A 62 6.63 -6.40 5.23
CA SER A 62 6.16 -7.45 6.11
C SER A 62 5.46 -8.54 5.33
N ILE A 63 5.74 -9.78 5.69
CA ILE A 63 5.19 -10.98 5.03
C ILE A 63 4.59 -11.89 6.11
N ASN A 64 3.55 -12.64 5.77
CA ASN A 64 2.92 -13.59 6.68
C ASN A 64 3.30 -15.04 6.31
N LEU A 65 4.43 -15.53 6.82
CA LEU A 65 4.94 -16.87 6.55
C LEU A 65 4.47 -17.85 7.64
N PHE A 66 3.19 -18.19 7.61
CA PHE A 66 2.55 -19.10 8.57
C PHE A 66 2.77 -18.65 10.03
N PHE A 67 3.70 -19.29 10.75
CA PHE A 67 4.03 -19.00 12.15
C PHE A 67 5.00 -17.83 12.33
N MET A 68 5.64 -17.37 11.26
CA MET A 68 6.60 -16.26 11.31
C MET A 68 6.09 -15.06 10.51
N ARG A 69 6.39 -13.85 11.01
CA ARG A 69 6.01 -12.58 10.37
C ARG A 69 7.25 -11.71 10.21
N PRO A 70 8.20 -12.09 9.34
CA PRO A 70 9.42 -11.33 9.15
C PRO A 70 9.09 -9.89 8.74
N ARG A 71 9.91 -8.96 9.25
CA ARG A 71 9.88 -7.55 8.85
C ARG A 71 11.26 -7.17 8.36
N VAL A 72 11.31 -6.52 7.22
CA VAL A 72 12.53 -6.05 6.59
C VAL A 72 12.39 -4.55 6.36
N LYS A 73 13.30 -3.76 6.92
CA LYS A 73 13.32 -2.31 6.75
C LYS A 73 14.42 -1.93 5.77
N ILE A 74 14.05 -1.34 4.64
CA ILE A 74 14.97 -0.85 3.62
C ILE A 74 14.54 0.57 3.26
N LYS A 75 15.36 1.53 3.65
CA LYS A 75 15.19 2.92 3.23
C LYS A 75 15.81 3.10 1.85
N SER A 76 15.15 3.89 1.01
CA SER A 76 15.72 4.37 -0.24
C SER A 76 15.16 5.77 -0.50
N ASP A 77 16.05 6.68 -0.87
CA ASP A 77 15.78 8.02 -1.36
C ASP A 77 15.74 8.11 -2.90
N GLN A 78 16.00 6.98 -3.57
CA GLN A 78 15.98 6.84 -5.02
C GLN A 78 14.87 5.91 -5.51
N LYS A 79 14.45 6.14 -6.76
CA LYS A 79 13.51 5.30 -7.51
C LYS A 79 14.23 3.98 -7.86
N ASP A 80 14.00 2.95 -7.05
CA ASP A 80 14.67 1.65 -7.13
C ASP A 80 13.74 0.50 -7.55
N GLU A 81 12.48 0.82 -7.88
CA GLU A 81 11.44 -0.12 -8.30
C GLU A 81 11.14 -1.20 -7.25
N LEU A 82 11.35 -0.89 -5.96
CA LEU A 82 11.23 -1.82 -4.82
C LEU A 82 12.16 -3.04 -4.90
N ARG A 83 13.12 -3.06 -5.84
CA ARG A 83 14.02 -4.19 -6.12
C ARG A 83 14.70 -4.75 -4.87
N PRO A 84 15.22 -3.93 -3.92
CA PRO A 84 15.84 -4.46 -2.71
C PRO A 84 14.93 -5.37 -1.87
N PHE A 85 13.62 -5.13 -1.87
CA PHE A 85 12.67 -5.96 -1.13
C PHE A 85 12.43 -7.32 -1.79
N PHE A 86 12.52 -7.39 -3.12
CA PHE A 86 12.23 -8.61 -3.88
C PHE A 86 13.20 -9.76 -3.58
N ASN A 87 14.40 -9.43 -3.11
CA ASN A 87 15.40 -10.42 -2.63
C ASN A 87 14.90 -11.23 -1.43
N PHE A 88 13.93 -10.70 -0.68
CA PHE A 88 13.37 -11.33 0.52
C PHE A 88 11.98 -11.94 0.27
N LEU A 89 11.47 -11.89 -0.96
CA LEU A 89 10.14 -12.41 -1.29
C LEU A 89 10.18 -13.89 -1.67
N PRO A 90 9.51 -14.77 -0.91
CA PRO A 90 9.40 -16.17 -1.28
C PRO A 90 8.69 -16.38 -2.63
N PRO A 91 8.96 -17.49 -3.34
CA PRO A 91 8.37 -17.78 -4.64
C PRO A 91 6.84 -17.80 -4.66
N HIS A 92 6.20 -18.14 -3.55
CA HIS A 92 4.74 -18.26 -3.41
C HIS A 92 4.02 -16.93 -3.17
N VAL A 93 4.76 -15.84 -2.87
CA VAL A 93 4.17 -14.50 -2.81
C VAL A 93 3.79 -14.09 -4.22
N LYS A 94 2.51 -13.77 -4.43
CA LYS A 94 1.93 -13.36 -5.70
C LYS A 94 1.61 -11.86 -5.73
N LEU A 95 1.31 -11.27 -4.58
CA LEU A 95 0.89 -9.87 -4.49
C LEU A 95 1.85 -9.09 -3.60
N VAL A 96 2.32 -7.95 -4.11
CA VAL A 96 3.12 -6.99 -3.34
C VAL A 96 2.31 -5.70 -3.24
N PHE A 97 1.78 -5.42 -2.05
CA PHE A 97 1.14 -4.15 -1.78
C PHE A 97 2.19 -3.15 -1.31
N TYR A 98 2.25 -1.99 -1.96
CA TYR A 98 3.07 -0.86 -1.56
C TYR A 98 2.16 0.26 -1.06
N ALA A 99 2.10 0.42 0.27
CA ALA A 99 1.36 1.49 0.91
C ALA A 99 2.27 2.70 1.12
N SER A 100 1.99 3.80 0.43
CA SER A 100 2.71 5.06 0.60
C SER A 100 1.85 6.25 0.20
N ALA A 101 2.16 7.43 0.73
CA ALA A 101 1.54 8.69 0.30
C ALA A 101 2.15 9.24 -1.00
N THR A 102 3.43 8.94 -1.25
CA THR A 102 4.20 9.41 -2.42
C THR A 102 4.88 8.23 -3.12
N PRO A 103 4.09 7.32 -3.71
CA PRO A 103 4.63 6.07 -4.28
C PRO A 103 5.66 6.30 -5.41
N PHE A 104 5.50 7.38 -6.17
CA PHE A 104 6.40 7.77 -7.28
C PHE A 104 7.85 8.03 -6.84
N ALA A 105 8.11 8.25 -5.55
CA ALA A 105 9.46 8.40 -5.03
C ALA A 105 10.31 7.12 -5.16
N ARG A 106 9.65 5.95 -5.20
CA ARG A 106 10.30 4.63 -5.18
C ARG A 106 10.06 3.82 -6.45
N ILE A 107 8.92 3.98 -7.09
CA ILE A 107 8.53 3.22 -8.28
C ILE A 107 8.09 4.15 -9.42
N SER A 108 8.36 3.75 -10.66
CA SER A 108 7.84 4.42 -11.85
C SER A 108 6.48 3.90 -12.26
N LYS A 109 6.19 2.62 -11.99
CA LYS A 109 4.98 1.96 -12.46
C LYS A 109 4.39 0.98 -11.45
N ALA A 110 3.06 0.93 -11.40
CA ALA A 110 2.29 -0.08 -10.68
C ALA A 110 1.41 -0.90 -11.64
N ASP A 111 1.05 -2.12 -11.26
CA ASP A 111 0.04 -2.86 -12.01
C ASP A 111 -1.37 -2.34 -11.66
N ILE A 112 -1.61 -2.05 -10.37
CA ILE A 112 -2.88 -1.51 -9.89
C ILE A 112 -2.60 -0.35 -8.92
N LEU A 113 -3.25 0.78 -9.15
CA LEU A 113 -3.30 1.91 -8.23
C LEU A 113 -4.62 1.92 -7.46
N CYS A 114 -4.57 1.68 -6.16
CA CYS A 114 -5.70 1.83 -5.25
C CYS A 114 -5.63 3.16 -4.50
N ILE A 115 -6.61 4.04 -4.70
CA ILE A 115 -6.73 5.31 -3.99
C ILE A 115 -7.74 5.16 -2.86
N LEU A 116 -7.28 5.29 -1.61
CA LEU A 116 -8.17 5.29 -0.45
C LEU A 116 -8.77 6.67 -0.25
N ASN A 117 -10.08 6.74 -0.42
CA ASN A 117 -10.87 7.89 -0.04
C ASN A 117 -11.42 7.72 1.36
N ILE A 118 -11.50 8.83 2.08
CA ILE A 118 -12.11 8.89 3.40
C ILE A 118 -12.82 10.22 3.53
N ASP A 119 -13.90 10.25 4.31
CA ASP A 119 -14.51 11.49 4.74
C ASP A 119 -13.49 12.37 5.47
N GLU A 120 -13.48 13.67 5.13
CA GLU A 120 -12.48 14.61 5.64
C GLU A 120 -12.58 14.81 7.15
N LYS A 121 -13.80 14.81 7.71
CA LYS A 121 -13.98 14.96 9.16
C LYS A 121 -13.41 13.76 9.90
N GLU A 122 -13.65 12.55 9.37
CA GLU A 122 -13.06 11.32 9.91
C GLU A 122 -11.52 11.30 9.75
N ARG A 123 -10.99 11.80 8.63
CA ARG A 123 -9.54 11.94 8.41
C ARG A 123 -8.91 12.87 9.42
N GLU A 124 -9.48 14.07 9.62
CA GLU A 124 -8.99 15.05 10.60
C GLU A 124 -9.02 14.49 12.02
N LYS A 125 -10.10 13.80 12.41
CA LYS A 125 -10.21 13.14 13.71
C LYS A 125 -9.09 12.13 13.94
N ARG A 126 -8.77 11.32 12.92
CA ARG A 126 -7.65 10.36 12.96
C ARG A 126 -6.30 11.07 13.06
N LEU A 127 -6.11 12.16 12.32
CA LEU A 127 -4.87 12.94 12.34
C LEU A 127 -4.64 13.62 13.67
N LYS A 128 -5.67 14.23 14.26
CA LYS A 128 -5.64 14.85 15.60
C LYS A 128 -5.23 13.82 16.65
N LYS A 129 -5.83 12.62 16.61
CA LYS A 129 -5.45 11.53 17.53
C LYS A 129 -4.02 11.04 17.33
N ARG A 130 -3.52 11.01 16.09
CA ARG A 130 -2.18 10.49 15.76
C ARG A 130 -1.05 11.48 16.06
N ASN A 131 -1.30 12.77 15.91
CA ASN A 131 -0.30 13.84 16.04
C ASN A 131 -0.68 14.81 17.16
N GLN A 132 -1.26 14.30 18.25
CA GLN A 132 -1.71 15.12 19.38
C GLN A 132 -0.56 15.96 19.99
N ASP A 133 0.68 15.49 19.84
CA ASP A 133 1.90 16.11 20.40
C ASP A 133 2.68 16.95 19.37
N ASP A 134 2.18 17.09 18.13
CA ASP A 134 2.88 17.77 17.02
C ASP A 134 1.89 18.57 16.15
N GLU A 135 1.58 19.78 16.61
CA GLU A 135 0.58 20.66 16.02
C GLU A 135 1.00 21.17 14.62
N GLU A 136 2.28 21.48 14.42
CA GLU A 136 2.79 21.93 13.12
C GLU A 136 2.59 20.86 12.05
N LYS A 137 2.97 19.61 12.35
CA LYS A 137 2.79 18.48 11.45
C LYS A 137 1.31 18.15 11.21
N LEU A 138 0.47 18.27 12.24
CA LEU A 138 -0.97 18.13 12.10
C LEU A 138 -1.53 19.16 11.11
N LEU A 139 -1.17 20.44 11.25
CA LEU A 139 -1.61 21.50 10.34
C LEU A 139 -1.17 21.24 8.91
N ASN A 140 0.06 20.76 8.70
CA ASN A 140 0.56 20.41 7.37
C ASN A 140 -0.26 19.28 6.73
N PHE A 141 -0.61 18.24 7.48
CA PHE A 141 -1.46 17.15 6.96
C PHE A 141 -2.91 17.55 6.70
N ILE A 142 -3.46 18.52 7.46
CA ILE A 142 -4.81 19.05 7.23
C ILE A 142 -4.82 19.95 5.98
N LYS A 143 -3.79 20.77 5.80
CA LYS A 143 -3.62 21.65 4.63
C LYS A 143 -3.48 20.86 3.32
N GLN A 144 -2.89 19.67 3.36
CA GLN A 144 -2.84 18.79 2.20
C GLN A 144 -4.25 18.25 1.87
N LYS A 145 -4.86 18.81 0.81
CA LYS A 145 -6.20 18.44 0.33
C LYS A 145 -6.18 17.53 -0.90
N GLU A 146 -5.08 17.56 -1.65
CA GLU A 146 -4.95 16.80 -2.89
C GLU A 146 -3.87 15.73 -2.76
N LEU A 147 -4.13 14.62 -3.44
CA LEU A 147 -3.19 13.52 -3.55
C LEU A 147 -2.26 13.78 -4.72
N ASP A 148 -0.97 13.87 -4.43
CA ASP A 148 0.06 13.93 -5.46
C ASP A 148 0.47 12.51 -5.88
N LEU A 149 0.26 12.19 -7.15
CA LEU A 149 0.67 10.93 -7.75
C LEU A 149 1.96 11.05 -8.56
N GLY A 150 2.48 12.25 -8.77
CA GLY A 150 3.67 12.52 -9.56
C GLY A 150 3.58 11.92 -10.97
N ASP A 151 4.67 11.26 -11.38
CA ASP A 151 4.83 10.58 -12.66
C ASP A 151 4.51 9.07 -12.60
N LEU A 152 3.79 8.62 -11.57
CA LEU A 152 3.48 7.19 -11.41
C LEU A 152 2.56 6.70 -12.53
N GLU A 153 3.06 5.76 -13.33
CA GLU A 153 2.24 5.01 -14.29
C GLU A 153 1.50 3.86 -13.61
N TYR A 154 0.33 3.51 -14.15
CA TYR A 154 -0.44 2.34 -13.69
C TYR A 154 -1.28 1.72 -14.81
N ASP A 155 -1.43 0.40 -14.80
CA ASP A 155 -2.27 -0.31 -15.77
C ASP A 155 -3.76 -0.23 -15.39
N HIS A 156 -4.07 -0.26 -14.10
CA HIS A 156 -5.44 -0.16 -13.57
C HIS A 156 -5.54 0.80 -12.39
N LYS A 157 -6.70 1.46 -12.22
CA LYS A 157 -7.00 2.36 -11.10
C LYS A 157 -8.31 1.93 -10.42
N ILE A 158 -8.29 1.89 -9.09
CA ILE A 158 -9.43 1.52 -8.24
C ILE A 158 -9.58 2.56 -7.13
N MET A 159 -10.83 2.95 -6.82
CA MET A 159 -11.16 3.80 -5.67
C MET A 159 -11.65 2.91 -4.52
N LEU A 160 -11.03 3.04 -3.34
CA LEU A 160 -11.32 2.24 -2.14
C LEU A 160 -11.74 3.10 -0.94
#